data_AF-A0A9X3XKN5-F1
#
_entry.id   AF-A0A9X3XKN5-F1
#
_cell.length_a   1.000
_cell.length_b   1.000
_cell.length_c   1.000
_cell.angle_alpha   90.00
_cell.angle_beta   90.00
_cell.angle_gamma   90.00
#
_symmetry.space_group_name_H-M   'P 1'
#
loop_
_entity.id
_entity.type
_entity.pdbx_description
1 polymer ?
#
loop_
_entity_poly.entity_id
_entity_poly.type
_entity_poly.pdbx_seq_one_letter_code
_entity_poly.pdbx_strand_id
1 'polypeptide(L)'
;MYNNKSKPKNKVSIFMILSSMILFILLGFGANIYLSSQYSKVTSSFYKAFNNCEFSDAKTNLNNKILSLKKKQLNSDLNDYFTDIVDKICISLSKNEITTNQALSVLNEIKSYNVLNSSLDKLISALDDKDSNSITSTTEGTSNKEISSANDNSNDISADKDNYLNLGISAFNSKDYSKAMKYFSLIPSSLANDYELAQEYIEKCKSNYKDYLLESADELVANKYYTKAIDFLSDYDSKLLSKNDITEIKNKISSIKLFREEYQGDDSEYTSNAILQSITLNNVNTLSISSKTNYFVYLNLAEQKTYVYEGETNDWDLVKEFSCSTGLPGKETPKGIFAVTNRGEWFFSDEFDQGGKYWVQFMGDYLFHSVPFDETQTVILDDTLGTPASHGCIRLKVEDAKWLYDNIANDTKIIIN
;
A
#
# COMPACT_ATOMS: atom_id res chain seq x y z
N MET A 1 -75.47 34.53 -10.25
CA MET A 1 -74.63 33.47 -10.84
C MET A 1 -73.19 33.96 -10.91
N TYR A 2 -72.34 33.62 -9.92
CA TYR A 2 -70.90 33.80 -10.03
C TYR A 2 -70.24 32.43 -9.94
N ASN A 3 -69.69 31.99 -11.07
CA ASN A 3 -69.10 30.67 -11.28
C ASN A 3 -67.63 30.75 -10.85
N ASN A 4 -67.30 30.28 -9.65
CA ASN A 4 -65.94 30.29 -9.13
C ASN A 4 -65.23 28.98 -9.52
N LYS A 5 -64.52 28.97 -10.66
CA LYS A 5 -63.64 27.86 -11.05
C LYS A 5 -62.37 27.89 -10.20
N SER A 6 -62.32 27.07 -9.16
CA SER A 6 -61.06 26.81 -8.43
C SER A 6 -60.12 25.99 -9.32
N LYS A 7 -58.96 26.56 -9.69
CA LYS A 7 -57.85 25.83 -10.34
C LYS A 7 -57.34 24.72 -9.42
N PRO A 8 -57.06 23.50 -9.92
CA PRO A 8 -56.46 22.45 -9.11
C PRO A 8 -55.01 22.82 -8.78
N LYS A 9 -54.67 22.85 -7.49
CA LYS A 9 -53.28 22.98 -7.03
C LYS A 9 -52.58 21.65 -7.28
N ASN A 10 -51.58 21.64 -8.17
CA ASN A 10 -50.67 20.51 -8.37
C ASN A 10 -49.92 20.23 -7.05
N LYS A 11 -50.34 19.19 -6.32
CA LYS A 11 -49.56 18.65 -5.20
C LYS A 11 -48.43 17.80 -5.79
N VAL A 12 -47.20 18.32 -5.79
CA VAL A 12 -46.02 17.54 -6.14
C VAL A 12 -45.85 16.45 -5.06
N SER A 13 -45.91 15.19 -5.48
CA SER A 13 -45.78 14.04 -4.59
C SER A 13 -44.35 13.96 -4.05
N ILE A 14 -44.19 13.67 -2.75
CA ILE A 14 -42.89 13.40 -2.12
C ILE A 14 -42.12 12.31 -2.89
N PHE A 15 -42.84 11.35 -3.47
CA PHE A 15 -42.27 10.31 -4.33
C PHE A 15 -41.65 10.86 -5.63
N MET A 16 -42.24 11.90 -6.24
CA MET A 16 -41.65 12.57 -7.41
C MET A 16 -40.37 13.33 -7.04
N ILE A 17 -40.31 13.92 -5.84
CA ILE A 17 -39.11 14.62 -5.35
C ILE A 17 -37.99 13.61 -5.09
N LEU A 18 -38.30 12.48 -4.43
CA LEU A 18 -37.33 11.43 -4.14
C LEU A 18 -36.80 10.76 -5.42
N SER A 19 -37.69 10.46 -6.38
CA SER A 19 -37.32 9.92 -7.68
C SER A 19 -36.45 10.89 -8.48
N SER A 20 -36.75 12.19 -8.42
CA SER A 20 -35.90 13.22 -9.04
C SER A 20 -34.53 13.32 -8.37
N MET A 21 -34.44 13.26 -7.03
CA MET A 21 -33.16 13.27 -6.30
C MET A 21 -32.28 12.06 -6.64
N ILE A 22 -32.87 10.86 -6.69
CA ILE A 22 -32.14 9.64 -7.10
C ILE A 22 -31.63 9.77 -8.53
N LEU A 23 -32.43 10.31 -9.45
CA LEU A 23 -32.00 10.57 -10.82
C LEU A 23 -30.85 11.59 -10.89
N PHE A 24 -30.87 12.64 -10.08
CA PHE A 24 -29.76 13.61 -9.97
C PHE A 24 -28.49 12.99 -9.38
N ILE A 25 -28.61 12.09 -8.40
CA ILE A 25 -27.47 11.36 -7.83
C ILE A 25 -26.87 10.40 -8.86
N LEU A 26 -27.68 9.65 -9.59
CA LEU A 26 -27.22 8.74 -10.64
C LEU A 26 -26.58 9.49 -11.82
N LEU A 27 -27.17 10.61 -12.23
CA LEU A 27 -26.57 11.49 -13.24
C LEU A 27 -25.25 12.10 -12.75
N GLY A 28 -25.16 12.49 -11.47
CA GLY A 28 -23.93 12.99 -10.85
C GLY A 28 -22.83 11.92 -10.77
N PHE A 29 -23.19 10.69 -10.43
CA PHE A 29 -22.27 9.56 -10.38
C PHE A 29 -21.76 9.18 -11.77
N GLY A 30 -22.67 9.08 -12.76
CA GLY A 30 -22.32 8.85 -14.15
C GLY A 30 -21.44 9.95 -14.74
N ALA A 31 -21.73 11.22 -14.43
CA ALA A 31 -20.90 12.35 -14.83
C ALA A 31 -19.50 12.31 -14.19
N ASN A 32 -19.37 11.87 -12.94
CA ASN A 32 -18.08 11.72 -12.26
C ASN A 32 -17.25 10.57 -12.88
N ILE A 33 -17.85 9.41 -13.14
CA ILE A 33 -17.20 8.29 -13.84
C ILE A 33 -16.72 8.75 -15.22
N TYR A 34 -17.57 9.42 -16.00
CA TYR A 34 -17.21 9.95 -17.30
C TYR A 34 -16.04 10.94 -17.20
N LEU A 35 -16.10 11.88 -16.25
CA LEU A 35 -15.04 12.86 -16.02
C LEU A 35 -13.71 12.18 -15.64
N SER A 36 -13.77 11.12 -14.83
CA SER A 36 -12.59 10.33 -14.43
C SER A 36 -11.99 9.57 -15.61
N SER A 37 -12.84 8.94 -16.45
CA SER A 37 -12.40 8.23 -17.67
C SER A 37 -11.74 9.20 -18.66
N GLN A 38 -12.33 10.37 -18.88
CA GLN A 38 -11.76 11.36 -19.78
C GLN A 38 -10.48 11.98 -19.23
N TYR A 39 -10.40 12.20 -17.91
CA TYR A 39 -9.17 12.61 -17.24
C TYR A 39 -8.04 11.62 -17.50
N SER A 40 -8.29 10.32 -17.29
CA SER A 40 -7.32 9.25 -17.52
C SER A 40 -6.84 9.18 -18.97
N LYS A 41 -7.73 9.34 -19.95
CA LYS A 41 -7.35 9.37 -21.37
C LYS A 41 -6.43 10.55 -21.69
N VAL A 42 -6.77 11.75 -21.21
CA VAL A 42 -6.00 12.96 -21.49
C VAL A 42 -4.62 12.90 -20.83
N THR A 43 -4.53 12.45 -19.57
CA THR A 43 -3.24 12.29 -18.88
C THR A 43 -2.40 11.17 -19.49
N SER A 44 -3.01 10.08 -19.93
CA SER A 44 -2.30 9.01 -20.67
C SER A 44 -1.69 9.52 -21.98
N SER A 45 -2.43 10.31 -22.77
CA SER A 45 -1.90 10.95 -23.97
C SER A 45 -0.76 11.91 -23.67
N PHE A 46 -0.88 12.69 -22.59
CA PHE A 46 0.19 13.55 -22.11
C PHE A 46 1.46 12.77 -21.76
N TYR A 47 1.36 11.71 -20.94
CA TYR A 47 2.52 10.91 -20.54
C TYR A 47 3.19 10.23 -21.73
N LYS A 48 2.39 9.74 -22.68
CA LYS A 48 2.92 9.13 -23.91
C LYS A 48 3.72 10.15 -24.72
N ALA A 49 3.15 11.32 -24.98
CA ALA A 49 3.83 12.38 -25.72
C ALA A 49 5.10 12.85 -25.00
N PHE A 50 5.04 13.06 -23.68
CA PHE A 50 6.19 13.49 -22.90
C PHE A 50 7.33 12.46 -22.91
N ASN A 51 7.02 11.18 -22.70
CA ASN A 51 7.99 10.08 -22.74
C ASN A 51 8.64 9.89 -24.13
N ASN A 52 7.93 10.26 -25.19
CA ASN A 52 8.45 10.25 -26.56
C ASN A 52 9.23 11.53 -26.92
N CYS A 53 9.44 12.44 -25.96
CA CYS A 53 10.03 13.77 -26.17
C CYS A 53 9.22 14.69 -27.12
N GLU A 54 7.93 14.42 -27.29
CA GLU A 54 6.99 15.23 -28.09
C GLU A 54 6.39 16.36 -27.22
N PHE A 55 7.24 17.25 -26.70
CA PHE A 55 6.86 18.21 -25.65
C PHE A 55 5.76 19.20 -26.05
N SER A 56 5.72 19.61 -27.32
CA SER A 56 4.64 20.46 -27.85
C SER A 56 3.28 19.75 -27.79
N ASP A 57 3.25 18.46 -28.11
CA ASP A 57 2.04 17.65 -28.08
C ASP A 57 1.63 17.34 -26.64
N ALA A 58 2.59 17.08 -25.75
CA ALA A 58 2.36 16.96 -24.32
C ALA A 58 1.67 18.23 -23.76
N LYS A 59 2.21 19.41 -24.06
CA LYS A 59 1.65 20.69 -23.61
C LYS A 59 0.25 20.95 -24.17
N THR A 60 0.02 20.58 -25.42
CA THR A 60 -1.29 20.66 -26.06
C THR A 60 -2.31 19.74 -25.37
N ASN A 61 -1.93 18.53 -24.99
CA ASN A 61 -2.80 17.61 -24.24
C ASN A 61 -3.23 18.18 -22.87
N LEU A 62 -2.37 18.95 -22.21
CA LEU A 62 -2.72 19.61 -20.94
C LEU A 62 -3.66 20.80 -21.08
N ASN A 63 -3.79 21.38 -22.29
CA ASN A 63 -4.75 22.44 -22.57
C ASN A 63 -6.17 21.88 -22.79
N ASN A 64 -6.67 21.13 -21.81
CA ASN A 64 -7.96 20.46 -21.87
C ASN A 64 -8.91 20.93 -20.76
N LYS A 65 -10.14 21.29 -21.13
CA LYS A 65 -11.17 21.79 -20.21
C LYS A 65 -11.50 20.80 -19.07
N ILE A 66 -11.38 19.50 -19.31
CA ILE A 66 -11.64 18.44 -18.31
C ILE A 66 -10.60 18.47 -17.19
N LEU A 67 -9.34 18.74 -17.52
CA LEU A 67 -8.26 18.84 -16.55
C LEU A 67 -8.43 20.03 -15.60
N SER A 68 -9.03 21.13 -16.09
CA SER A 68 -9.33 22.30 -15.25
C SER A 68 -10.31 21.98 -14.11
N LEU A 69 -11.19 21.00 -14.28
CA LEU A 69 -12.15 20.54 -13.26
C LEU A 69 -11.48 19.65 -12.19
N LYS A 70 -10.27 19.14 -12.45
CA LYS A 70 -9.49 18.25 -11.56
C LYS A 70 -8.10 18.81 -11.28
N LYS A 71 -7.95 20.14 -11.21
CA LYS A 71 -6.65 20.83 -11.09
C LYS A 71 -5.76 20.35 -9.92
N LYS A 72 -6.35 20.04 -8.75
CA LYS A 72 -5.61 19.48 -7.60
C LYS A 72 -5.05 18.09 -7.91
N GLN A 73 -5.88 17.22 -8.49
CA GLN A 73 -5.48 15.87 -8.89
C GLN A 73 -4.38 15.93 -9.96
N LEU A 74 -4.54 16.79 -10.97
CA LEU A 74 -3.53 16.99 -12.01
C LEU A 74 -2.20 17.46 -11.44
N ASN A 75 -2.22 18.42 -10.52
CA ASN A 75 -1.00 18.92 -9.90
C ASN A 75 -0.29 17.78 -9.13
N SER A 76 -1.03 16.98 -8.35
CA SER A 76 -0.47 15.81 -7.66
C SER A 76 0.13 14.81 -8.64
N ASP A 77 -0.63 14.39 -9.65
CA ASP A 77 -0.21 13.38 -10.62
C ASP A 77 1.03 13.84 -11.43
N LEU A 78 1.11 15.13 -11.78
CA LEU A 78 2.28 15.69 -12.45
C LEU A 78 3.50 15.77 -11.53
N ASN A 79 3.34 16.11 -10.25
CA ASN A 79 4.46 16.09 -9.31
C ASN A 79 5.01 14.66 -9.16
N ASP A 80 4.14 13.66 -9.00
CA ASP A 80 4.56 12.26 -8.87
C ASP A 80 5.28 11.77 -10.13
N TYR A 81 4.67 12.01 -11.31
CA TYR A 81 5.24 11.64 -12.60
C TYR A 81 6.60 12.29 -12.84
N PHE A 82 6.71 13.60 -12.63
CA PHE A 82 7.97 14.31 -12.87
C PHE A 82 9.03 14.03 -11.81
N THR A 83 8.66 13.67 -10.58
CA THR A 83 9.63 13.19 -9.58
C THR A 83 10.32 11.92 -10.09
N ASP A 84 9.56 10.94 -10.59
CA ASP A 84 10.10 9.70 -11.17
C ASP A 84 10.99 9.97 -12.41
N ILE A 85 10.60 10.91 -13.27
CA ILE A 85 11.42 11.30 -14.42
C ILE A 85 12.72 11.98 -13.96
N VAL A 86 12.68 12.87 -12.96
CA VAL A 86 13.87 13.52 -12.39
C VAL A 86 14.82 12.49 -11.79
N ASP A 87 14.30 11.51 -11.05
CA ASP A 87 15.10 10.43 -10.45
C ASP A 87 15.80 9.60 -11.54
N LYS A 88 15.08 9.24 -12.61
CA LYS A 88 15.66 8.55 -13.77
C LYS A 88 16.76 9.36 -14.44
N ILE A 89 16.56 10.67 -14.62
CA ILE A 89 17.58 11.57 -15.17
C ILE A 89 18.81 11.60 -14.27
N CYS A 90 18.64 11.74 -12.95
CA CYS A 90 19.75 11.73 -11.98
C CYS A 90 20.52 10.40 -12.01
N ILE A 91 19.82 9.27 -12.11
CA ILE A 91 20.42 7.94 -12.24
C ILE A 91 21.22 7.85 -13.55
N SER A 92 20.63 8.19 -14.69
CA SER A 92 21.32 8.11 -15.98
C SER A 92 22.50 9.08 -16.08
N LEU A 93 22.42 10.27 -15.46
CA LEU A 93 23.57 11.17 -15.30
C LEU A 93 24.68 10.53 -14.47
N SER A 94 24.34 9.91 -13.34
CA SER A 94 25.33 9.26 -12.46
C SER A 94 26.06 8.09 -13.14
N LYS A 95 25.42 7.45 -14.12
CA LYS A 95 25.96 6.36 -14.93
C LYS A 95 26.64 6.83 -16.21
N ASN A 96 26.68 8.14 -16.47
CA ASN A 96 27.15 8.73 -17.72
C ASN A 96 26.41 8.20 -18.98
N GLU A 97 25.15 7.76 -18.83
CA GLU A 97 24.31 7.29 -19.94
C GLU A 97 23.74 8.47 -20.76
N ILE A 98 23.64 9.65 -20.13
CA ILE A 98 23.20 10.91 -20.75
C ILE A 98 24.14 12.05 -20.35
N THR A 99 24.22 13.08 -21.17
CA THR A 99 25.02 14.29 -20.90
C THR A 99 24.25 15.28 -20.01
N THR A 100 24.98 16.19 -19.34
CA THR A 100 24.40 17.32 -18.58
C THR A 100 23.44 18.13 -19.43
N ASN A 101 23.81 18.46 -20.67
CA ASN A 101 22.95 19.18 -21.63
C ASN A 101 21.65 18.43 -21.98
N GLN A 102 21.71 17.12 -22.18
CA GLN A 102 20.51 16.30 -22.43
C GLN A 102 19.59 16.28 -21.21
N ALA A 103 20.14 16.19 -20.00
CA ALA A 103 19.38 16.27 -18.76
C ALA A 103 18.74 17.65 -18.56
N LEU A 104 19.51 18.73 -18.73
CA LEU A 104 19.04 20.11 -18.60
C LEU A 104 17.91 20.44 -19.58
N SER A 105 17.94 19.89 -20.79
CA SER A 105 16.85 20.04 -21.76
C SER A 105 15.51 19.52 -21.21
N VAL A 106 15.50 18.32 -20.63
CA VAL A 106 14.29 17.71 -20.08
C VAL A 106 13.89 18.38 -18.76
N LEU A 107 14.84 18.70 -17.87
CA LEU A 107 14.56 19.34 -16.59
C LEU A 107 13.98 20.75 -16.75
N ASN A 108 14.46 21.53 -17.72
CA ASN A 108 13.89 22.83 -18.05
C ASN A 108 12.49 22.72 -18.68
N GLU A 109 12.25 21.68 -19.47
CA GLU A 109 10.89 21.40 -19.96
C GLU A 109 9.94 21.07 -18.80
N ILE A 110 10.35 20.22 -17.85
CA ILE A 110 9.59 19.91 -16.61
C ILE A 110 9.28 21.18 -15.82
N LYS A 111 10.27 22.08 -15.66
CA LYS A 111 10.09 23.36 -14.98
C LYS A 111 8.97 24.20 -15.59
N SER A 112 8.74 24.10 -16.91
CA SER A 112 7.69 24.83 -17.62
C SER A 112 6.25 24.44 -17.22
N TYR A 113 6.07 23.31 -16.51
CA TYR A 113 4.78 22.85 -15.98
C TYR A 113 4.47 23.39 -14.58
N ASN A 114 5.38 24.16 -13.96
CA ASN A 114 5.22 24.76 -12.62
C ASN A 114 4.93 23.73 -11.51
N VAL A 115 5.75 22.69 -11.46
CA VAL A 115 5.70 21.55 -10.53
C VAL A 115 7.09 21.34 -9.91
N LEU A 116 7.19 20.60 -8.80
CA LEU A 116 8.44 20.31 -8.04
C LEU A 116 9.15 21.50 -7.39
N ASN A 117 8.78 22.74 -7.75
CA ASN A 117 9.19 23.99 -7.10
C ASN A 117 10.71 24.07 -6.85
N SER A 118 11.10 24.51 -5.64
CA SER A 118 12.49 24.80 -5.27
C SER A 118 13.45 23.61 -5.38
N SER A 119 12.95 22.38 -5.34
CA SER A 119 13.80 21.19 -5.43
C SER A 119 14.35 21.01 -6.84
N LEU A 120 13.53 21.27 -7.86
CA LEU A 120 13.94 21.23 -9.26
C LEU A 120 14.88 22.40 -9.61
N ASP A 121 14.60 23.60 -9.09
CA ASP A 121 15.46 24.76 -9.31
C ASP A 121 16.88 24.54 -8.80
N LYS A 122 17.03 23.98 -7.60
CA LYS A 122 18.35 23.65 -7.03
C LYS A 122 19.10 22.62 -7.87
N LEU A 123 18.40 21.62 -8.41
CA LEU A 123 19.00 20.60 -9.26
C LEU A 123 19.49 21.20 -10.58
N ILE A 124 18.68 22.04 -11.24
CA ILE A 124 19.05 22.71 -12.48
C ILE A 124 20.28 23.61 -12.26
N SER A 125 20.28 24.44 -11.21
CA SER A 125 21.44 25.28 -10.88
C SER A 125 22.72 24.46 -10.61
N ALA A 126 22.61 23.35 -9.88
CA ALA A 126 23.76 22.49 -9.60
C ALA A 126 24.34 21.80 -10.85
N LEU A 127 23.51 21.57 -11.88
CA LEU A 127 23.94 21.00 -13.16
C LEU A 127 24.52 22.08 -14.10
N ASP A 128 23.94 23.28 -14.13
CA ASP A 128 24.46 24.44 -14.88
C ASP A 128 25.85 24.88 -14.38
N ASP A 129 26.07 24.87 -13.06
CA ASP A 129 27.37 25.21 -12.45
C ASP A 129 28.46 24.18 -12.79
N LYS A 130 28.08 22.92 -13.01
CA LYS A 130 29.01 21.85 -13.42
C LYS A 130 29.45 21.99 -14.87
N ASP A 131 28.57 22.41 -15.78
CA ASP A 131 28.96 22.65 -17.18
C ASP A 131 29.84 23.90 -17.33
N SER A 132 29.64 24.93 -16.49
CA SER A 132 30.50 26.12 -16.46
C SER A 132 31.94 25.81 -16.01
N ASN A 133 32.13 24.80 -15.17
CA ASN A 133 33.44 24.31 -14.72
C ASN A 133 34.05 23.21 -15.62
N SER A 134 33.31 22.72 -16.63
CA SER A 134 33.75 21.68 -17.57
C SER A 134 34.44 22.24 -18.83
N ILE A 135 34.33 23.55 -19.10
CA ILE A 135 34.84 24.16 -20.34
C ILE A 135 36.36 24.45 -20.31
N THR A 136 37.05 24.32 -19.17
CA THR A 136 38.49 24.63 -19.10
C THR A 136 39.36 23.43 -18.75
N SER A 137 39.52 22.49 -19.68
CA SER A 137 40.76 21.70 -19.80
C SER A 137 40.87 20.92 -21.11
N THR A 138 41.24 21.63 -22.18
CA THR A 138 42.12 21.08 -23.22
C THR A 138 43.25 22.09 -23.47
N THR A 139 44.44 21.76 -22.98
CA THR A 139 45.76 22.25 -23.45
C THR A 139 45.88 22.01 -24.96
N GLU A 140 46.53 22.82 -25.81
CA GLU A 140 47.83 23.49 -25.72
C GLU A 140 47.90 24.74 -26.62
N GLY A 141 48.77 25.71 -26.30
CA GLY A 141 49.17 26.72 -27.29
C GLY A 141 49.76 28.05 -26.78
N THR A 142 50.95 27.99 -26.16
CA THR A 142 52.03 29.01 -26.24
C THR A 142 51.81 30.49 -25.87
N SER A 143 52.72 30.94 -25.00
CA SER A 143 53.46 32.24 -25.00
C SER A 143 53.01 33.39 -24.06
N ASN A 144 53.86 33.55 -23.04
CA ASN A 144 54.61 34.76 -22.65
C ASN A 144 53.95 35.96 -21.93
N LYS A 145 54.67 36.37 -20.87
CA LYS A 145 54.83 37.72 -20.26
C LYS A 145 53.63 38.22 -19.42
N GLU A 146 53.76 38.86 -18.27
CA GLU A 146 54.82 39.56 -17.52
C GLU A 146 54.29 39.71 -16.05
N ILE A 147 55.07 39.39 -15.02
CA ILE A 147 55.72 40.30 -14.03
C ILE A 147 54.82 40.92 -12.93
N SER A 148 55.33 40.80 -11.69
CA SER A 148 55.09 41.56 -10.43
C SER A 148 53.85 41.19 -9.60
N SER A 149 53.86 41.09 -8.27
CA SER A 149 54.90 41.24 -7.24
C SER A 149 54.33 40.81 -5.87
N ALA A 150 55.08 39.96 -5.16
CA ALA A 150 55.42 40.03 -3.72
C ALA A 150 54.41 40.58 -2.68
N ASN A 151 53.93 39.71 -1.78
CA ASN A 151 54.10 39.73 -0.30
C ASN A 151 53.00 38.84 0.34
N ASP A 152 53.31 37.65 0.82
CA ASP A 152 53.90 37.29 2.13
C ASP A 152 52.82 37.05 3.23
N ASN A 153 52.64 35.76 3.53
CA ASN A 153 52.21 35.12 4.77
C ASN A 153 50.97 35.61 5.54
N SER A 154 49.91 34.80 5.52
CA SER A 154 49.49 34.05 6.72
C SER A 154 48.48 32.95 6.39
N ASN A 155 48.83 31.75 6.87
CA ASN A 155 48.03 30.54 7.02
C ASN A 155 46.50 30.74 7.06
N ASP A 156 45.80 30.26 6.04
CA ASP A 156 44.79 29.20 6.20
C ASP A 156 44.42 28.60 4.83
N ILE A 157 45.26 27.68 4.35
CA ILE A 157 44.92 26.83 3.21
C ILE A 157 45.02 25.40 3.72
N SER A 158 44.03 25.00 4.50
CA SER A 158 43.78 23.58 4.73
C SER A 158 42.28 23.28 4.66
N ALA A 159 41.97 22.30 3.81
CA ALA A 159 40.77 21.46 3.83
C ALA A 159 39.53 21.95 3.05
N ASP A 160 39.69 22.16 1.74
CA ASP A 160 38.63 21.88 0.76
C ASP A 160 38.63 20.37 0.39
N LYS A 161 38.72 19.52 1.42
CA LYS A 161 38.41 18.09 1.34
C LYS A 161 37.02 17.96 1.94
N ASP A 162 36.03 17.94 1.08
CA ASP A 162 34.62 17.63 1.35
C ASP A 162 34.43 16.92 2.69
N ASN A 163 34.02 17.67 3.71
CA ASN A 163 33.95 17.17 5.08
C ASN A 163 32.88 16.06 5.15
N TYR A 164 33.31 14.80 5.08
CA TYR A 164 32.43 13.62 5.14
C TYR A 164 31.53 13.62 6.37
N LEU A 165 31.96 14.27 7.46
CA LEU A 165 31.13 14.45 8.65
C LEU A 165 29.91 15.32 8.34
N ASN A 166 30.09 16.45 7.67
CA ASN A 166 29.00 17.35 7.27
C ASN A 166 28.09 16.70 6.23
N LEU A 167 28.65 15.98 5.25
CA LEU A 167 27.89 15.22 4.27
C LEU A 167 27.08 14.10 4.93
N GLY A 168 27.66 13.40 5.91
CA GLY A 168 27.00 12.39 6.71
C GLY A 168 25.86 12.96 7.55
N ILE A 169 26.08 14.08 8.25
CA ILE A 169 25.04 14.77 9.05
C ILE A 169 23.91 15.27 8.15
N SER A 170 24.23 15.83 6.98
CA SER A 170 23.22 16.29 6.01
C SER A 170 22.36 15.14 5.49
N ALA A 171 22.98 14.01 5.13
CA ALA A 171 22.28 12.79 4.71
C ALA A 171 21.43 12.21 5.86
N PHE A 172 21.95 12.20 7.09
CA PHE A 172 21.23 11.75 8.29
C PHE A 172 19.98 12.59 8.55
N ASN A 173 20.10 13.92 8.51
CA ASN A 173 18.97 14.84 8.69
C ASN A 173 17.91 14.71 7.58
N SER A 174 18.32 14.26 6.40
CA SER A 174 17.44 13.95 5.27
C SER A 174 16.87 12.52 5.32
N LYS A 175 17.15 11.76 6.40
CA LYS A 175 16.78 10.35 6.60
C LYS A 175 17.38 9.36 5.56
N ASP A 176 18.42 9.76 4.84
CA ASP A 176 19.19 8.89 3.94
C ASP A 176 20.31 8.18 4.72
N TYR A 177 19.92 7.25 5.58
CA TYR A 177 20.80 6.61 6.54
C TYR A 177 21.89 5.75 5.90
N SER A 178 21.62 5.10 4.76
CA SER A 178 22.61 4.32 4.01
C SER A 178 23.72 5.22 3.46
N LYS A 179 23.36 6.37 2.89
CA LYS A 179 24.35 7.35 2.41
C LYS A 179 25.08 8.03 3.56
N ALA A 180 24.38 8.34 4.66
CA ALA A 180 24.99 8.88 5.87
C ALA A 180 26.06 7.93 6.43
N MET A 181 25.73 6.65 6.58
CA MET A 181 26.68 5.63 7.07
C MET A 181 27.87 5.47 6.13
N LYS A 182 27.66 5.53 4.81
CA LYS A 182 28.75 5.52 3.83
C LYS A 182 29.71 6.68 4.08
N TYR A 183 29.22 7.91 4.27
CA TYR A 183 30.09 9.06 4.54
C TYR A 183 30.81 8.95 5.88
N PHE A 184 30.10 8.58 6.95
CA PHE A 184 30.74 8.41 8.27
C PHE A 184 31.83 7.33 8.27
N SER A 185 31.65 6.25 7.50
CA SER A 185 32.65 5.18 7.37
C SER A 185 33.93 5.60 6.63
N LEU A 186 33.91 6.71 5.88
CA LEU A 186 35.07 7.26 5.17
C LEU A 186 35.93 8.17 6.06
N ILE A 187 35.48 8.49 7.28
CA ILE A 187 36.23 9.33 8.22
C ILE A 187 37.34 8.50 8.85
N PRO A 188 38.63 8.87 8.69
CA PRO A 188 39.75 8.10 9.23
C PRO A 188 39.88 8.30 10.75
N SER A 189 40.27 7.24 11.45
CA SER A 189 40.50 7.25 12.92
C SER A 189 41.60 8.21 13.38
N SER A 190 42.41 8.72 12.45
CA SER A 190 43.40 9.76 12.71
C SER A 190 42.77 11.12 13.05
N LEU A 191 41.51 11.36 12.71
CA LEU A 191 40.74 12.57 13.05
C LEU A 191 39.91 12.30 14.31
N ALA A 192 40.54 12.29 15.48
CA ALA A 192 39.96 11.75 16.72
C ALA A 192 38.53 12.26 17.04
N ASN A 193 38.31 13.58 17.04
CA ASN A 193 37.01 14.17 17.38
C ASN A 193 35.93 13.87 16.33
N ASP A 194 36.27 14.02 15.04
CA ASP A 194 35.33 13.77 13.93
C ASP A 194 34.99 12.29 13.81
N TYR A 195 35.96 11.42 14.08
CA TYR A 195 35.79 9.97 14.09
C TYR A 195 34.88 9.52 15.23
N GLU A 196 35.07 10.05 16.44
CA GLU A 196 34.22 9.74 17.59
C GLU A 196 32.77 10.17 17.33
N LEU A 197 32.56 11.39 16.82
CA LEU A 197 31.23 11.88 16.45
C LEU A 197 30.61 11.04 15.32
N ALA A 198 31.40 10.64 14.33
CA ALA A 198 30.95 9.75 13.26
C ALA A 198 30.49 8.38 13.78
N GLN A 199 31.19 7.80 14.76
CA GLN A 199 30.74 6.55 15.40
C GLN A 199 29.41 6.73 16.12
N GLU A 200 29.21 7.85 16.82
CA GLU A 200 27.93 8.16 17.47
C GLU A 200 26.78 8.23 16.44
N TYR A 201 27.00 8.91 15.32
CA TYR A 201 26.00 8.98 14.25
C TYR A 201 25.76 7.64 13.54
N ILE A 202 26.77 6.77 13.43
CA ILE A 202 26.59 5.41 12.89
C ILE A 202 25.63 4.62 13.77
N GLU A 203 25.75 4.70 15.10
CA GLU A 203 24.80 4.04 16.01
C GLU A 203 23.41 4.67 15.96
N LYS A 204 23.32 5.99 15.77
CA LYS A 204 22.03 6.67 15.50
C LYS A 204 21.40 6.23 14.18
N CYS A 205 22.19 6.03 13.11
CA CYS A 205 21.69 5.50 11.85
C CYS A 205 21.06 4.12 12.06
N LYS A 206 21.76 3.21 12.74
CA LYS A 206 21.27 1.84 13.00
C LYS A 206 19.98 1.84 13.82
N SER A 207 19.92 2.65 14.87
CA SER A 207 18.72 2.74 15.74
C SER A 207 17.52 3.37 15.02
N ASN A 208 17.71 4.41 14.20
CA ASN A 208 16.62 5.11 13.53
C ASN A 208 16.18 4.46 12.21
N TYR A 209 17.02 3.63 11.58
CA TYR A 209 16.75 3.13 10.22
C TYR A 209 15.54 2.20 10.17
N LYS A 210 15.38 1.30 11.15
CA LYS A 210 14.22 0.42 11.22
C LYS A 210 12.92 1.22 11.35
N ASP A 211 12.87 2.13 12.32
CA ASP A 211 11.66 2.91 12.60
C ASP A 211 11.28 3.76 11.39
N TYR A 212 12.26 4.36 10.71
CA TYR A 212 12.05 5.04 9.44
C TYR A 212 11.43 4.14 8.36
N LEU A 213 11.93 2.91 8.21
CA LEU A 213 11.40 1.95 7.24
C LEU A 213 9.93 1.61 7.55
N LEU A 214 9.62 1.34 8.82
CA LEU A 214 8.27 0.97 9.26
C LEU A 214 7.29 2.14 9.15
N GLU A 215 7.65 3.33 9.62
CA GLU A 215 6.81 4.54 9.53
C GLU A 215 6.50 4.93 8.09
N SER A 216 7.52 4.90 7.21
CA SER A 216 7.33 5.25 5.79
C SER A 216 6.45 4.23 5.07
N ALA A 217 6.58 2.95 5.43
CA ALA A 217 5.69 1.90 4.93
C ALA A 217 4.26 2.09 5.43
N ASP A 218 4.06 2.48 6.70
CA ASP A 218 2.74 2.77 7.26
C ASP A 218 2.06 3.96 6.62
N GLU A 219 2.81 5.02 6.29
CA GLU A 219 2.30 6.15 5.53
C GLU A 219 1.83 5.73 4.12
N LEU A 220 2.62 4.90 3.43
CA LEU A 220 2.25 4.35 2.12
C LEU A 220 1.00 3.47 2.22
N VAL A 221 0.89 2.65 3.27
CA VAL A 221 -0.28 1.79 3.55
C VAL A 221 -1.53 2.62 3.86
N ALA A 222 -1.43 3.67 4.67
CA ALA A 222 -2.53 4.58 4.99
C ALA A 222 -3.11 5.25 3.72
N ASN A 223 -2.25 5.48 2.73
CA ASN A 223 -2.62 5.99 1.41
C ASN A 223 -2.94 4.90 0.38
N LYS A 224 -3.05 3.63 0.80
CA LYS A 224 -3.40 2.45 -0.02
C LYS A 224 -2.37 2.11 -1.11
N TYR A 225 -1.13 2.56 -0.96
CA TYR A 225 -0.01 2.26 -1.86
C TYR A 225 0.75 1.00 -1.44
N TYR A 226 0.03 -0.12 -1.27
CA TYR A 226 0.61 -1.33 -0.67
C TYR A 226 1.80 -1.92 -1.44
N THR A 227 1.76 -1.94 -2.78
CA THR A 227 2.90 -2.42 -3.58
C THR A 227 4.14 -1.54 -3.37
N LYS A 228 3.96 -0.21 -3.33
CA LYS A 228 5.08 0.71 -3.04
C LYS A 228 5.64 0.48 -1.64
N ALA A 229 4.78 0.24 -0.64
CA ALA A 229 5.19 -0.06 0.72
C ALA A 229 6.00 -1.37 0.82
N ILE A 230 5.57 -2.42 0.10
CA ILE A 230 6.28 -3.71 0.04
C ILE A 230 7.63 -3.55 -0.64
N ASP A 231 7.68 -2.86 -1.78
CA ASP A 231 8.92 -2.65 -2.53
C ASP A 231 9.92 -1.84 -1.71
N PHE A 232 9.44 -0.76 -1.07
CA PHE A 232 10.22 0.07 -0.16
C PHE A 232 10.80 -0.73 1.02
N LEU A 233 9.98 -1.56 1.68
CA LEU A 233 10.45 -2.44 2.75
C LEU A 233 11.31 -3.59 2.25
N SER A 234 11.31 -3.93 0.96
CA SER A 234 12.14 -5.01 0.41
C SER A 234 13.53 -4.54 0.01
N ASP A 235 13.72 -3.22 -0.17
CA ASP A 235 14.97 -2.57 -0.58
C ASP A 235 15.78 -2.01 0.61
N TYR A 236 15.70 -2.65 1.78
CA TYR A 236 16.48 -2.22 2.94
C TYR A 236 17.97 -2.54 2.80
N ASP A 237 18.83 -1.70 3.40
CA ASP A 237 20.24 -1.99 3.58
C ASP A 237 20.45 -2.90 4.80
N SER A 238 20.67 -4.19 4.52
CA SER A 238 20.91 -5.21 5.55
C SER A 238 22.09 -4.90 6.50
N LYS A 239 23.02 -4.01 6.12
CA LYS A 239 24.15 -3.62 6.98
C LYS A 239 23.74 -2.72 8.14
N LEU A 240 22.58 -2.09 8.04
CA LEU A 240 22.03 -1.17 9.04
C LEU A 240 21.07 -1.85 10.03
N LEU A 241 20.82 -3.15 9.89
CA LEU A 241 19.77 -3.86 10.62
C LEU A 241 20.31 -5.10 11.32
N SER A 242 19.79 -5.39 12.51
CA SER A 242 20.03 -6.66 13.19
C SER A 242 19.20 -7.79 12.55
N LYS A 243 19.54 -9.05 12.87
CA LYS A 243 18.72 -10.20 12.45
C LYS A 243 17.27 -10.12 12.94
N ASN A 244 17.05 -9.52 14.11
CA ASN A 244 15.71 -9.35 14.68
C ASN A 244 14.92 -8.29 13.88
N ASP A 245 15.56 -7.17 13.54
CA ASP A 245 14.92 -6.10 12.76
C ASP A 245 14.54 -6.58 11.35
N ILE A 246 15.40 -7.38 10.72
CA ILE A 246 15.10 -8.00 9.42
C ILE A 246 13.88 -8.93 9.52
N THR A 247 13.75 -9.69 10.61
CA THR A 247 12.56 -10.53 10.85
C THR A 247 11.31 -9.67 11.01
N GLU A 248 11.39 -8.57 11.76
CA GLU A 248 10.28 -7.64 11.97
C GLU A 248 9.84 -6.97 10.65
N ILE A 249 10.78 -6.51 9.83
CA ILE A 249 10.52 -5.96 8.49
C ILE A 249 9.88 -7.01 7.58
N LYS A 250 10.36 -8.26 7.58
CA LYS A 250 9.75 -9.36 6.82
C LYS A 250 8.32 -9.65 7.27
N ASN A 251 8.04 -9.59 8.57
CA ASN A 251 6.69 -9.74 9.09
C ASN A 251 5.79 -8.59 8.63
N LYS A 252 6.29 -7.34 8.64
CA LYS A 252 5.58 -6.17 8.11
C LYS A 252 5.30 -6.27 6.61
N ILE A 253 6.27 -6.74 5.82
CA ILE A 253 6.05 -7.00 4.39
C ILE A 253 4.94 -8.04 4.20
N SER A 254 4.97 -9.11 5.00
CA SER A 254 3.94 -10.14 4.97
C SER A 254 2.57 -9.55 5.31
N SER A 255 2.43 -8.74 6.36
CA SER A 255 1.14 -8.12 6.69
C SER A 255 0.64 -7.17 5.61
N ILE A 256 1.52 -6.34 5.04
CA ILE A 256 1.14 -5.42 3.95
C ILE A 256 0.72 -6.19 2.69
N LYS A 257 1.36 -7.34 2.38
CA LYS A 257 0.91 -8.23 1.30
C LYS A 257 -0.51 -8.74 1.55
N LEU A 258 -0.82 -9.16 2.78
CA LEU A 258 -2.17 -9.58 3.18
C LEU A 258 -3.20 -8.43 2.97
N PHE A 259 -2.87 -7.21 3.42
CA PHE A 259 -3.74 -6.03 3.23
C PHE A 259 -3.93 -5.64 1.77
N ARG A 260 -2.88 -5.73 0.95
CA ARG A 260 -2.94 -5.46 -0.49
C ARG A 260 -3.93 -6.38 -1.18
N GLU A 261 -3.86 -7.65 -0.85
CA GLU A 261 -4.68 -8.70 -1.45
C GLU A 261 -6.15 -8.58 -0.99
N GLU A 262 -6.41 -8.10 0.23
CA GLU A 262 -7.76 -7.72 0.69
C GLU A 262 -8.36 -6.51 -0.05
N TYR A 263 -7.53 -5.56 -0.53
CA TYR A 263 -7.98 -4.33 -1.19
C TYR A 263 -8.11 -4.43 -2.73
N GLN A 264 -7.49 -5.45 -3.35
CA GLN A 264 -7.43 -5.61 -4.81
C GLN A 264 -8.38 -6.70 -5.36
N GLY A 265 -9.08 -7.45 -4.52
CA GLY A 265 -10.01 -8.51 -4.95
C GLY A 265 -11.46 -8.05 -5.06
N ASP A 266 -11.89 -7.65 -6.27
CA ASP A 266 -13.17 -8.12 -6.80
C ASP A 266 -12.92 -9.58 -7.20
N ASP A 267 -13.68 -10.52 -6.64
CA ASP A 267 -13.72 -11.97 -6.94
C ASP A 267 -12.41 -12.64 -7.41
N SER A 268 -11.60 -13.17 -6.48
CA SER A 268 -10.96 -14.50 -6.53
C SER A 268 -9.63 -14.57 -5.77
N GLU A 269 -9.49 -15.61 -4.95
CA GLU A 269 -8.24 -16.35 -4.67
C GLU A 269 -7.09 -15.69 -3.87
N TYR A 270 -7.07 -16.06 -2.58
CA TYR A 270 -5.95 -16.30 -1.65
C TYR A 270 -5.16 -15.13 -1.04
N THR A 271 -4.80 -15.35 0.24
CA THR A 271 -3.47 -14.97 0.72
C THR A 271 -2.82 -16.11 1.53
N SER A 272 -1.73 -16.63 0.97
CA SER A 272 -1.08 -17.87 1.42
C SER A 272 -0.09 -17.68 2.56
N ASN A 273 -0.09 -16.58 3.32
CA ASN A 273 0.79 -16.45 4.48
C ASN A 273 0.07 -16.74 5.82
N ALA A 274 -1.20 -16.35 5.98
CA ALA A 274 -2.04 -16.82 7.09
C ALA A 274 -2.43 -18.31 6.94
N ILE A 275 -2.41 -18.81 5.70
CA ILE A 275 -2.65 -20.23 5.36
C ILE A 275 -1.37 -21.08 5.59
N LEU A 276 -0.18 -20.48 5.74
CA LEU A 276 1.06 -21.24 5.99
C LEU A 276 1.44 -21.37 7.47
N GLN A 277 0.96 -20.48 8.35
CA GLN A 277 1.27 -20.51 9.77
C GLN A 277 -0.01 -20.59 10.61
N SER A 278 -0.07 -21.54 11.54
CA SER A 278 -1.21 -21.66 12.47
C SER A 278 -1.35 -20.38 13.30
N ILE A 279 -2.58 -19.88 13.41
CA ILE A 279 -2.91 -18.75 14.28
C ILE A 279 -3.05 -19.28 15.71
N THR A 280 -2.37 -18.64 16.64
CA THR A 280 -2.30 -18.99 18.06
C THR A 280 -2.48 -17.74 18.90
N LEU A 281 -2.81 -17.91 20.17
CA LEU A 281 -2.88 -16.81 21.14
C LEU A 281 -1.60 -15.96 21.19
N ASN A 282 -0.43 -16.54 20.90
CA ASN A 282 0.85 -15.85 20.98
C ASN A 282 1.18 -15.00 19.74
N ASN A 283 0.60 -15.32 18.57
CA ASN A 283 0.94 -14.64 17.32
C ASN A 283 -0.21 -13.84 16.72
N VAL A 284 -1.46 -14.06 17.13
CA VAL A 284 -2.66 -13.42 16.54
C VAL A 284 -2.53 -11.90 16.42
N ASN A 285 -1.94 -11.26 17.42
CA ASN A 285 -1.76 -9.80 17.49
C ASN A 285 -0.51 -9.27 16.77
N THR A 286 0.27 -10.14 16.14
CA THR A 286 1.45 -9.78 15.34
C THR A 286 1.25 -10.03 13.83
N LEU A 287 0.16 -10.72 13.47
CA LEU A 287 -0.15 -11.09 12.09
C LEU A 287 -0.90 -10.00 11.31
N SER A 288 -1.26 -8.90 11.99
CA SER A 288 -2.05 -7.79 11.44
C SER A 288 -3.31 -8.25 10.71
N ILE A 289 -4.01 -9.21 11.32
CA ILE A 289 -5.31 -9.66 10.85
C ILE A 289 -6.29 -8.51 11.02
N SER A 290 -6.91 -8.10 9.92
CA SER A 290 -8.01 -7.13 9.87
C SER A 290 -9.32 -7.84 9.63
N SER A 291 -10.43 -7.25 10.07
CA SER A 291 -11.76 -7.63 9.60
C SER A 291 -12.62 -6.39 9.43
N LYS A 292 -13.63 -6.47 8.56
CA LYS A 292 -14.64 -5.43 8.39
C LYS A 292 -15.61 -5.34 9.59
N THR A 293 -15.51 -6.30 10.51
CA THR A 293 -16.30 -6.38 11.74
C THR A 293 -15.37 -6.48 12.93
N ASN A 294 -15.91 -6.33 14.15
CA ASN A 294 -15.14 -6.52 15.39
C ASN A 294 -14.85 -8.00 15.70
N TYR A 295 -15.05 -8.90 14.74
CA TYR A 295 -14.78 -10.32 14.86
C TYR A 295 -13.94 -10.81 13.68
N PHE A 296 -13.14 -11.85 13.90
CA PHE A 296 -12.73 -12.76 12.83
C PHE A 296 -12.81 -14.21 13.30
N VAL A 297 -12.96 -15.12 12.34
CA VAL A 297 -13.05 -16.56 12.56
C VAL A 297 -11.82 -17.25 11.98
N TYR A 298 -11.20 -18.15 12.74
CA TYR A 298 -10.10 -18.97 12.28
C TYR A 298 -10.45 -20.46 12.41
N LEU A 299 -10.39 -21.19 11.31
CA LEU A 299 -10.55 -22.63 11.28
C LEU A 299 -9.19 -23.29 11.06
N ASN A 300 -8.81 -24.17 11.98
CA ASN A 300 -7.65 -25.04 11.86
C ASN A 300 -8.10 -26.45 11.44
N LEU A 301 -7.83 -26.82 10.18
CA LEU A 301 -8.20 -28.10 9.59
C LEU A 301 -7.46 -29.27 10.22
N ALA A 302 -6.21 -29.07 10.68
CA ALA A 302 -5.44 -30.13 11.32
C ALA A 302 -5.95 -30.46 12.73
N GLU A 303 -6.39 -29.43 13.46
CA GLU A 303 -6.94 -29.58 14.83
C GLU A 303 -8.45 -29.85 14.85
N GLN A 304 -9.14 -29.63 13.72
CA GLN A 304 -10.60 -29.69 13.64
C GLN A 304 -11.26 -28.77 14.69
N LYS A 305 -10.76 -27.53 14.74
CA LYS A 305 -11.25 -26.48 15.65
C LYS A 305 -11.50 -25.17 14.93
N THR A 306 -12.61 -24.53 15.30
CA THR A 306 -12.96 -23.16 14.91
C THR A 306 -12.77 -22.23 16.10
N TYR A 307 -11.99 -21.18 15.91
CA TYR A 307 -11.71 -20.14 16.89
C TYR A 307 -12.41 -18.85 16.44
N VAL A 308 -12.99 -18.13 17.38
CA VAL A 308 -13.58 -16.80 17.14
C VAL A 308 -12.88 -15.80 18.03
N TYR A 309 -12.37 -14.75 17.40
CA TYR A 309 -11.71 -13.64 18.06
C TYR A 309 -12.56 -12.37 17.96
N GLU A 310 -12.53 -11.55 19.00
CA GLU A 310 -13.17 -10.23 19.08
C GLU A 310 -12.12 -9.14 19.28
N GLY A 311 -12.31 -7.97 18.67
CA GLY A 311 -11.39 -6.84 18.77
C GLY A 311 -11.12 -6.17 17.44
N GLU A 312 -9.89 -5.70 17.27
CA GLU A 312 -9.43 -5.00 16.06
C GLU A 312 -8.00 -5.40 15.67
N THR A 313 -7.50 -4.83 14.58
CA THR A 313 -6.19 -5.20 14.04
C THR A 313 -5.07 -5.04 15.07
N ASN A 314 -4.37 -6.15 15.33
CA ASN A 314 -3.31 -6.30 16.33
C ASN A 314 -3.77 -6.27 17.81
N ASP A 315 -5.08 -6.27 18.06
CA ASP A 315 -5.67 -6.32 19.41
C ASP A 315 -6.90 -7.23 19.41
N TRP A 316 -6.65 -8.53 19.30
CA TRP A 316 -7.63 -9.60 19.22
C TRP A 316 -7.61 -10.47 20.47
N ASP A 317 -8.81 -10.69 21.04
CA ASP A 317 -9.06 -11.58 22.15
C ASP A 317 -9.85 -12.81 21.69
N LEU A 318 -9.41 -14.01 22.09
CA LEU A 318 -10.15 -15.24 21.82
C LEU A 318 -11.43 -15.27 22.68
N VAL A 319 -12.60 -15.28 22.04
CA VAL A 319 -13.90 -15.29 22.74
C VAL A 319 -14.62 -16.63 22.66
N LYS A 320 -14.35 -17.44 21.63
CA LYS A 320 -14.91 -18.79 21.47
C LYS A 320 -13.93 -19.77 20.83
N GLU A 321 -14.10 -21.02 21.22
CA GLU A 321 -13.48 -22.19 20.59
C GLU A 321 -14.57 -23.26 20.40
N PHE A 322 -14.70 -23.79 19.19
CA PHE A 322 -15.65 -24.83 18.81
C PHE A 322 -14.90 -26.05 18.27
N SER A 323 -15.33 -27.25 18.67
CA SER A 323 -14.99 -28.45 17.92
C SER A 323 -15.77 -28.47 16.61
N CYS A 324 -15.11 -28.80 15.50
CA CYS A 324 -15.76 -28.88 14.20
C CYS A 324 -15.43 -30.17 13.47
N SER A 325 -16.16 -30.46 12.38
CA SER A 325 -15.82 -31.52 11.43
C SER A 325 -15.91 -31.02 10.00
N THR A 326 -14.79 -31.13 9.27
CA THR A 326 -14.63 -30.59 7.91
C THR A 326 -14.83 -31.67 6.85
N GLY A 327 -14.60 -31.31 5.58
CA GLY A 327 -14.71 -32.18 4.43
C GLY A 327 -13.76 -33.37 4.46
N LEU A 328 -14.27 -34.55 4.09
CA LEU A 328 -13.49 -35.77 3.90
C LEU A 328 -12.47 -35.64 2.74
N PRO A 329 -11.44 -36.51 2.67
CA PRO A 329 -10.58 -36.60 1.49
C PRO A 329 -11.41 -36.82 0.21
N GLY A 330 -11.12 -36.03 -0.84
CA GLY A 330 -11.89 -35.96 -2.09
C GLY A 330 -13.13 -35.05 -2.03
N LYS A 331 -13.43 -34.46 -0.87
CA LYS A 331 -14.53 -33.49 -0.62
C LYS A 331 -14.05 -32.38 0.31
N GLU A 332 -12.83 -31.91 0.08
CA GLU A 332 -12.09 -31.07 1.01
C GLU A 332 -12.79 -29.73 1.29
N THR A 333 -12.72 -29.29 2.54
CA THR A 333 -13.00 -27.89 2.87
C THR A 333 -11.88 -27.02 2.30
N PRO A 334 -12.22 -25.95 1.56
CA PRO A 334 -11.21 -25.11 0.92
C PRO A 334 -10.38 -24.37 1.98
N LYS A 335 -9.06 -24.35 1.79
CA LYS A 335 -8.17 -23.46 2.53
C LYS A 335 -8.24 -22.08 1.90
N GLY A 336 -8.09 -21.03 2.69
CA GLY A 336 -8.26 -19.68 2.14
C GLY A 336 -8.52 -18.61 3.17
N ILE A 337 -8.67 -17.40 2.65
CA ILE A 337 -9.30 -16.30 3.36
C ILE A 337 -10.63 -16.05 2.68
N PHE A 338 -11.68 -15.96 3.49
CA PHE A 338 -13.06 -15.78 3.08
C PHE A 338 -13.70 -14.69 3.93
N ALA A 339 -14.94 -14.39 3.63
CA ALA A 339 -15.80 -13.57 4.47
C ALA A 339 -17.17 -14.22 4.59
N VAL A 340 -17.87 -13.94 5.69
CA VAL A 340 -19.28 -14.34 5.79
C VAL A 340 -20.09 -13.60 4.73
N THR A 341 -20.77 -14.34 3.86
CA THR A 341 -21.55 -13.78 2.76
C THR A 341 -23.05 -13.78 3.04
N ASN A 342 -23.56 -14.84 3.66
CA ASN A 342 -24.98 -15.04 3.89
C ASN A 342 -25.25 -16.00 5.05
N ARG A 343 -26.51 -16.13 5.47
CA ARG A 343 -26.93 -17.05 6.53
C ARG A 343 -28.40 -17.46 6.40
N GLY A 344 -28.78 -18.55 7.07
CA GLY A 344 -30.17 -18.95 7.24
C GLY A 344 -30.38 -19.96 8.36
N GLU A 345 -31.61 -20.10 8.82
CA GLU A 345 -31.94 -20.95 9.97
C GLU A 345 -31.89 -22.44 9.64
N TRP A 346 -32.14 -22.80 8.38
CA TRP A 346 -32.24 -24.18 7.93
C TRP A 346 -31.87 -24.31 6.45
N PHE A 347 -31.28 -25.44 6.08
CA PHE A 347 -31.22 -25.94 4.72
C PHE A 347 -31.42 -27.45 4.72
N PHE A 348 -31.82 -28.01 3.58
CA PHE A 348 -31.88 -29.45 3.35
C PHE A 348 -31.26 -29.76 1.99
N SER A 349 -30.45 -30.81 1.91
CA SER A 349 -29.89 -31.33 0.66
C SER A 349 -30.54 -32.66 0.31
N ASP A 350 -31.34 -32.65 -0.75
CA ASP A 350 -31.99 -33.85 -1.28
C ASP A 350 -30.97 -34.89 -1.76
N GLU A 351 -29.78 -34.46 -2.18
CA GLU A 351 -28.71 -35.35 -2.65
C GLU A 351 -28.15 -36.22 -1.50
N PHE A 352 -28.04 -35.63 -0.30
CA PHE A 352 -27.43 -36.29 0.86
C PHE A 352 -28.45 -36.75 1.90
N ASP A 353 -29.75 -36.48 1.69
CA ASP A 353 -30.84 -36.72 2.64
C ASP A 353 -30.53 -36.13 4.03
N GLN A 354 -29.91 -34.95 4.03
CA GLN A 354 -29.36 -34.30 5.22
C GLN A 354 -29.61 -32.80 5.17
N GLY A 355 -30.03 -32.23 6.31
CA GLY A 355 -30.13 -30.79 6.51
C GLY A 355 -29.30 -30.29 7.69
N GLY A 356 -29.13 -28.97 7.75
CA GLY A 356 -28.35 -28.32 8.80
C GLY A 356 -29.02 -27.07 9.31
N LYS A 357 -28.95 -26.86 10.63
CA LYS A 357 -29.47 -25.66 11.29
C LYS A 357 -28.40 -24.57 11.36
N TYR A 358 -28.86 -23.32 11.38
CA TYR A 358 -28.06 -22.12 11.65
C TYR A 358 -26.84 -22.02 10.73
N TRP A 359 -27.08 -22.09 9.43
CA TRP A 359 -26.00 -22.08 8.47
C TRP A 359 -25.45 -20.67 8.25
N VAL A 360 -24.13 -20.57 8.11
CA VAL A 360 -23.38 -19.37 7.78
C VAL A 360 -22.51 -19.67 6.56
N GLN A 361 -22.75 -18.96 5.46
CA GLN A 361 -22.08 -19.15 4.18
C GLN A 361 -20.80 -18.33 4.11
N PHE A 362 -19.74 -18.93 3.53
CA PHE A 362 -18.47 -18.25 3.31
C PHE A 362 -17.91 -18.39 1.89
N MET A 363 -18.35 -19.37 1.11
CA MET A 363 -17.96 -19.53 -0.30
C MET A 363 -18.95 -20.45 -1.03
N GLY A 364 -19.69 -19.98 -2.03
CA GLY A 364 -20.60 -20.84 -2.81
C GLY A 364 -21.49 -21.72 -1.91
N ASP A 365 -21.44 -23.04 -2.09
CA ASP A 365 -22.21 -24.01 -1.28
C ASP A 365 -21.49 -24.46 0.01
N TYR A 366 -20.36 -23.85 0.36
CA TYR A 366 -19.62 -24.16 1.58
C TYR A 366 -20.13 -23.35 2.77
N LEU A 367 -20.58 -24.07 3.79
CA LEU A 367 -21.29 -23.52 4.96
C LEU A 367 -20.63 -23.97 6.26
N PHE A 368 -20.64 -23.11 7.28
CA PHE A 368 -20.68 -23.56 8.66
C PHE A 368 -22.13 -23.91 9.01
N HIS A 369 -22.39 -25.04 9.66
CA HIS A 369 -23.74 -25.40 10.11
C HIS A 369 -23.70 -26.42 11.25
N SER A 370 -24.85 -26.70 11.88
CA SER A 370 -24.95 -27.75 12.88
C SER A 370 -24.59 -29.13 12.35
N VAL A 371 -24.37 -30.12 13.21
CA VAL A 371 -24.45 -31.55 12.82
C VAL A 371 -25.71 -31.85 11.98
N PRO A 372 -25.65 -32.79 11.02
CA PRO A 372 -26.75 -33.06 10.10
C PRO A 372 -27.99 -33.62 10.80
N PHE A 373 -29.14 -33.14 10.36
CA PHE A 373 -30.46 -33.61 10.76
C PHE A 373 -31.20 -34.23 9.58
N ASP A 374 -32.21 -35.04 9.90
CA ASP A 374 -33.24 -35.47 8.96
C ASP A 374 -34.09 -34.28 8.45
N GLU A 375 -34.90 -34.50 7.41
CA GLU A 375 -35.76 -33.47 6.82
C GLU A 375 -36.70 -32.81 7.85
N THR A 376 -37.13 -33.58 8.85
CA THR A 376 -38.03 -33.11 9.92
C THR A 376 -37.32 -32.22 10.95
N GLN A 377 -36.00 -32.10 10.88
CA GLN A 377 -35.14 -31.35 11.81
C GLN A 377 -35.14 -31.90 13.25
N THR A 378 -35.57 -33.15 13.47
CA THR A 378 -35.76 -33.70 14.83
C THR A 378 -34.71 -34.73 15.20
N VAL A 379 -34.17 -35.47 14.22
CA VAL A 379 -33.21 -36.56 14.45
C VAL A 379 -31.84 -36.13 13.94
N ILE A 380 -30.81 -36.20 14.78
CA ILE A 380 -29.42 -36.05 14.35
C ILE A 380 -29.01 -37.34 13.65
N LEU A 381 -28.55 -37.22 12.40
CA LEU A 381 -28.18 -38.37 11.56
C LEU A 381 -26.73 -38.81 11.79
N ASP A 382 -25.86 -37.87 12.15
CA ASP A 382 -24.45 -38.09 12.45
C ASP A 382 -23.94 -36.96 13.35
N ASP A 383 -23.51 -37.28 14.56
CA ASP A 383 -23.02 -36.33 15.56
C ASP A 383 -21.48 -36.23 15.60
N THR A 384 -20.79 -36.83 14.63
CA THR A 384 -19.32 -36.85 14.57
C THR A 384 -18.74 -35.44 14.51
N LEU A 385 -17.86 -35.14 15.46
CA LEU A 385 -17.09 -33.89 15.57
C LEU A 385 -15.61 -34.19 15.90
N GLY A 386 -14.69 -33.30 15.51
CA GLY A 386 -13.26 -33.41 15.80
C GLY A 386 -12.45 -34.25 14.80
N THR A 387 -13.09 -34.73 13.74
CA THR A 387 -12.46 -35.44 12.61
C THR A 387 -13.21 -35.12 11.32
N PRO A 388 -12.58 -35.08 10.14
CA PRO A 388 -13.30 -34.89 8.89
C PRO A 388 -14.46 -35.87 8.73
N ALA A 389 -15.65 -35.35 8.41
CA ALA A 389 -16.89 -36.14 8.31
C ALA A 389 -17.91 -35.58 7.30
N SER A 390 -17.63 -34.44 6.67
CA SER A 390 -18.59 -33.74 5.79
C SER A 390 -18.25 -33.87 4.30
N HIS A 391 -19.07 -33.22 3.48
CA HIS A 391 -18.91 -33.08 2.03
C HIS A 391 -18.25 -31.74 1.61
N GLY A 392 -17.58 -31.06 2.55
CA GLY A 392 -16.90 -29.79 2.33
C GLY A 392 -17.31 -28.71 3.33
N CYS A 393 -18.56 -28.77 3.82
CA CYS A 393 -19.05 -27.88 4.89
C CYS A 393 -18.35 -28.12 6.23
N ILE A 394 -18.52 -27.19 7.17
CA ILE A 394 -17.94 -27.24 8.50
C ILE A 394 -19.07 -27.50 9.49
N ARG A 395 -19.13 -28.73 10.01
CA ARG A 395 -20.12 -29.14 11.01
C ARG A 395 -19.70 -28.64 12.39
N LEU A 396 -20.65 -28.13 13.15
CA LEU A 396 -20.50 -27.65 14.53
C LEU A 396 -21.58 -28.28 15.41
N LYS A 397 -21.43 -28.21 16.74
CA LYS A 397 -22.57 -28.47 17.63
C LYS A 397 -23.69 -27.48 17.34
N VAL A 398 -24.94 -27.87 17.62
CA VAL A 398 -26.11 -27.03 17.37
C VAL A 398 -26.01 -25.67 18.06
N GLU A 399 -25.55 -25.66 19.31
CA GLU A 399 -25.35 -24.43 20.11
C GLU A 399 -24.23 -23.54 19.56
N ASP A 400 -23.13 -24.13 19.11
CA ASP A 400 -22.00 -23.41 18.52
C ASP A 400 -22.37 -22.82 17.15
N ALA A 401 -23.08 -23.60 16.31
CA ALA A 401 -23.63 -23.12 15.03
C ALA A 401 -24.59 -21.95 15.25
N LYS A 402 -25.49 -22.07 16.24
CA LYS A 402 -26.40 -20.99 16.58
C LYS A 402 -25.65 -19.75 17.06
N TRP A 403 -24.65 -19.92 17.93
CA TRP A 403 -23.85 -18.79 18.41
C TRP A 403 -23.15 -18.09 17.25
N LEU A 404 -22.53 -18.84 16.33
CA LEU A 404 -21.88 -18.29 15.15
C LEU A 404 -22.91 -17.51 14.29
N TYR A 405 -24.08 -18.11 14.04
CA TYR A 405 -25.17 -17.51 13.29
C TYR A 405 -25.70 -16.21 13.90
N ASP A 406 -25.84 -16.14 15.22
CA ASP A 406 -26.36 -14.98 15.93
C ASP A 406 -25.34 -13.82 16.03
N ASN A 407 -24.04 -14.13 16.18
CA ASN A 407 -23.04 -13.14 16.59
C ASN A 407 -22.08 -12.71 15.47
N ILE A 408 -21.83 -13.54 14.46
CA ILE A 408 -20.82 -13.27 13.44
C ILE A 408 -21.49 -12.65 12.22
N ALA A 409 -21.41 -11.34 12.06
CA ALA A 409 -22.08 -10.59 10.99
C ALA A 409 -21.55 -10.92 9.58
N ASN A 410 -22.28 -10.49 8.55
CA ASN A 410 -21.75 -10.54 7.19
C ASN A 410 -20.49 -9.67 7.10
N ASP A 411 -19.63 -9.96 6.14
CA ASP A 411 -18.30 -9.34 5.98
C ASP A 411 -17.29 -9.67 7.10
N THR A 412 -17.64 -10.46 8.14
CA THR A 412 -16.65 -10.98 9.09
C THR A 412 -15.63 -11.86 8.37
N LYS A 413 -14.34 -11.64 8.64
CA LYS A 413 -13.25 -12.37 8.01
C LYS A 413 -13.19 -13.80 8.53
N ILE A 414 -12.98 -14.76 7.63
CA ILE A 414 -12.78 -16.17 7.94
C ILE A 414 -11.43 -16.59 7.36
N ILE A 415 -10.58 -17.23 8.16
CA ILE A 415 -9.30 -17.79 7.74
C ILE A 415 -9.37 -19.30 7.93
N ILE A 416 -9.08 -20.09 6.89
CA ILE A 416 -9.08 -21.55 6.93
C ILE A 416 -7.68 -22.06 6.57
N ASN A 417 -7.05 -22.77 7.51
CA ASN A 417 -5.70 -23.35 7.36
C ASN A 417 -5.70 -24.85 7.66
#